data_AF-A0A526ZT24-F1
#
_entry.id   AF-A0A526ZT24-F1
#
_cell.length_a   1.000
_cell.length_b   1.000
_cell.length_c   1.000
_cell.angle_alpha   90.00
_cell.angle_beta   90.00
_cell.angle_gamma   90.00
#
_symmetry.space_group_name_H-M   'P 1'
#
loop_
_entity.id
_entity.type
_entity.pdbx_description
1 polymer ?
#
loop_
_entity_poly.entity_id
_entity_poly.type
_entity_poly.pdbx_seq_one_letter_code
_entity_poly.pdbx_strand_id
1 'polypeptide(L)'
;MAHDPIDTLGKATRHNMLVKAECSCGNVRYCRSADLMMAYGGGVDPLKLKFDCSRCKPDIKITLLEVHPEHLPNKKLMIHKPMKIDGKIVWHTERLRK
;
A
#
# COMPACT_ATOMS: atom_id res chain seq x y z
N MET A 1 -5.85 21.71 14.37
CA MET A 1 -6.06 20.30 14.74
C MET A 1 -4.80 19.56 14.34
N ALA A 2 -4.00 19.07 15.28
CA ALA A 2 -2.81 18.30 14.95
C ALA A 2 -3.29 16.99 14.31
N HIS A 3 -3.05 16.81 13.01
CA HIS A 3 -3.28 15.52 12.38
C HIS A 3 -2.31 14.54 13.04
N ASP A 4 -2.83 13.57 13.79
CA ASP A 4 -2.01 12.49 14.34
C ASP A 4 -1.19 11.85 13.21
N PRO A 5 0.14 11.72 13.36
CA PRO A 5 0.96 11.13 12.32
C PRO A 5 0.52 9.68 12.07
N ILE A 6 0.33 9.34 10.78
CA ILE A 6 0.02 7.99 10.34
C ILE A 6 1.32 7.17 10.36
N ASP A 7 1.65 6.65 11.54
CA ASP A 7 2.86 5.87 11.84
C ASP A 7 2.66 4.35 11.73
N THR A 8 1.42 3.90 11.52
CA THR A 8 1.05 2.48 11.56
C THR A 8 0.02 2.15 10.50
N LEU A 9 0.06 0.91 9.99
CA LEU A 9 -0.92 0.39 9.04
C LEU A 9 -2.35 0.42 9.61
N GLY A 10 -2.51 0.23 10.92
CA GLY A 10 -3.80 0.34 11.59
C GLY A 10 -4.39 1.76 11.50
N LYS A 11 -3.58 2.79 11.75
CA LYS A 11 -4.01 4.19 11.54
C LYS A 11 -4.30 4.46 10.06
N ALA A 12 -3.39 4.06 9.16
CA ALA A 12 -3.57 4.24 7.72
C ALA A 12 -4.89 3.61 7.21
N THR A 13 -5.26 2.45 7.77
CA THR A 13 -6.50 1.75 7.43
C THR A 13 -7.74 2.51 7.89
N ARG A 14 -7.72 3.10 9.10
CA ARG A 14 -8.83 3.92 9.61
C ARG A 14 -9.10 5.15 8.74
N HIS A 15 -8.06 5.69 8.11
CA HIS A 15 -8.14 6.81 7.17
C HIS A 15 -8.30 6.37 5.70
N ASN A 16 -8.56 5.09 5.45
CA ASN A 16 -8.75 4.53 4.11
C ASN A 16 -7.60 4.86 3.13
N MET A 17 -6.35 4.83 3.62
CA MET A 17 -5.18 5.22 2.83
C MET A 17 -4.69 4.11 1.89
N LEU A 18 -4.05 4.52 0.79
CA LEU A 18 -3.23 3.66 -0.06
C LEU A 18 -1.75 3.83 0.29
N VAL A 19 -1.02 2.73 0.20
CA VAL A 19 0.44 2.71 0.23
C VAL A 19 0.93 2.64 -1.21
N LYS A 20 1.62 3.68 -1.67
CA LYS A 20 2.30 3.72 -2.97
C LYS A 20 3.76 3.36 -2.77
N ALA A 21 4.23 2.30 -3.41
CA ALA A 21 5.62 1.89 -3.46
C ALA A 21 6.16 2.15 -4.87
N GLU A 22 7.20 2.96 -4.99
CA GLU A 22 7.80 3.37 -6.26
C GLU A 22 9.28 2.94 -6.32
N CYS A 23 9.64 2.09 -7.29
CA CYS A 23 11.05 1.82 -7.66
C CYS A 23 11.55 2.96 -8.54
N SER A 24 12.83 3.31 -8.40
CA SER A 24 13.55 4.23 -9.29
C SER A 24 13.51 3.84 -10.78
N CYS A 25 13.23 2.58 -11.12
CA CYS A 25 13.02 2.14 -12.51
C CYS A 25 11.65 2.50 -13.09
N GLY A 26 10.81 3.22 -12.33
CA GLY A 26 9.45 3.60 -12.71
C GLY A 26 8.38 2.54 -12.42
N ASN A 27 8.74 1.41 -11.77
CA ASN A 27 7.73 0.45 -11.32
C ASN A 27 6.98 0.98 -10.09
N VAL A 28 5.67 1.11 -10.20
CA VAL A 28 4.81 1.61 -9.12
C VAL A 28 3.81 0.54 -8.73
N ARG A 29 3.68 0.29 -7.42
CA ARG A 29 2.65 -0.57 -6.85
C ARG A 29 1.81 0.22 -5.86
N TYR A 30 0.50 0.05 -5.95
CA TYR A 30 -0.44 0.59 -4.98
C TYR A 30 -1.01 -0.56 -4.17
N CYS A 31 -1.04 -0.43 -2.85
CA CYS A 31 -1.61 -1.42 -1.94
C CYS A 31 -2.61 -0.73 -1.02
N ARG A 32 -3.72 -1.38 -0.66
CA ARG A 32 -4.58 -0.87 0.41
C ARG A 32 -3.90 -1.08 1.75
N SER A 33 -3.94 -0.06 2.60
CA SER A 33 -3.49 -0.16 3.99
C SER A 33 -4.19 -1.32 4.71
N ALA A 34 -5.48 -1.54 4.45
CA ALA A 34 -6.25 -2.67 4.99
C ALA A 34 -5.68 -4.04 4.61
N ASP A 35 -5.32 -4.25 3.34
CA ASP A 35 -4.77 -5.54 2.89
C ASP A 35 -3.37 -5.77 3.50
N LEU A 36 -2.55 -4.71 3.55
CA LEU A 36 -1.23 -4.78 4.18
C LEU A 36 -1.35 -5.05 5.69
N MET A 37 -2.33 -4.45 6.37
CA MET A 37 -2.61 -4.72 7.77
C MET A 37 -2.97 -6.19 7.98
N MET A 38 -3.79 -6.78 7.11
CA MET A 38 -4.16 -8.20 7.19
C MET A 38 -2.96 -9.13 6.95
N ALA A 39 -2.02 -8.74 6.08
CA ALA A 39 -0.86 -9.55 5.74
C ALA A 39 0.30 -9.42 6.74
N TYR A 40 0.60 -8.19 7.20
CA TYR A 40 1.79 -7.86 8.00
C TYR A 40 1.46 -7.48 9.45
N GLY A 41 0.22 -7.10 9.76
CA GLY A 41 -0.21 -6.66 11.09
C GLY A 41 -0.39 -5.13 11.20
N GLY A 42 -1.31 -4.71 12.08
CA GLY A 42 -1.69 -3.30 12.21
C GLY A 42 -0.68 -2.38 12.90
N GLY A 43 0.20 -2.94 13.74
CA GLY A 43 1.26 -2.18 14.43
C GLY A 43 2.50 -1.92 13.58
N VAL A 44 2.52 -2.37 12.32
CA VAL A 44 3.66 -2.19 11.41
C VAL A 44 3.65 -0.78 10.83
N ASP A 45 4.82 -0.17 10.80
CA ASP A 45 5.06 1.12 10.14
C ASP A 45 4.97 0.93 8.60
N PRO A 46 4.02 1.60 7.92
CA PRO A 46 3.85 1.47 6.48
C PRO A 46 5.10 1.89 5.70
N LEU A 47 5.89 2.83 6.21
CA LEU A 47 7.09 3.35 5.54
C LEU A 47 8.30 2.42 5.67
N LYS A 48 8.24 1.44 6.58
CA LYS A 48 9.29 0.42 6.78
C LYS A 48 8.99 -0.89 6.05
N LEU A 49 7.89 -0.97 5.32
CA LEU A 49 7.55 -2.15 4.54
C LEU A 49 8.60 -2.39 3.45
N LYS A 50 9.12 -3.61 3.37
CA LYS A 50 10.06 -3.98 2.32
C LYS A 50 9.28 -4.41 1.08
N PHE A 51 9.38 -3.61 0.03
CA PHE A 51 8.88 -3.97 -1.28
C PHE A 51 10.07 -4.36 -2.16
N ASP A 52 10.01 -5.52 -2.79
CA ASP A 52 10.98 -5.91 -3.81
C ASP A 52 10.39 -5.65 -5.19
N CYS A 53 11.15 -4.98 -6.04
CA CYS A 53 10.81 -4.91 -7.46
C CYS A 53 11.42 -6.11 -8.18
N SER A 54 10.63 -6.78 -9.02
CA SER A 54 11.10 -7.93 -9.79
C SER A 54 12.05 -7.54 -10.94
N ARG A 55 12.11 -6.25 -11.30
CA ARG A 55 12.94 -5.72 -12.39
C ARG A 55 14.27 -5.12 -11.91
N CYS A 56 14.30 -4.60 -10.69
CA CYS A 56 15.37 -3.79 -10.12
C CYS A 56 15.51 -4.18 -8.63
N LYS A 57 16.71 -4.14 -8.03
CA LYS A 57 16.88 -4.13 -6.56
C LYS A 57 17.37 -2.77 -6.01
N PRO A 58 16.67 -1.63 -6.20
CA PRO A 58 17.09 -0.34 -5.68
C PRO A 58 16.25 0.07 -4.47
N ASP A 59 16.54 1.26 -3.97
CA ASP A 59 15.70 1.94 -2.98
C ASP A 59 14.27 2.13 -3.48
N ILE A 60 13.32 1.61 -2.71
CA ILE A 60 11.89 1.83 -2.95
C ILE A 60 11.42 2.98 -2.09
N LYS A 61 10.82 3.98 -2.72
CA LYS A 61 10.16 5.07 -2.02
C LYS A 61 8.73 4.67 -1.69
N ILE A 62 8.39 4.72 -0.40
CA ILE A 62 7.02 4.47 0.08
C ILE A 62 6.37 5.79 0.43
N THR A 63 5.14 5.98 -0.04
CA THR A 63 4.32 7.16 0.25
C THR A 63 2.92 6.72 0.65
N LEU A 64 2.34 7.35 1.67
CA LEU A 64 0.94 7.21 2.02
C LEU A 64 0.10 8.22 1.23
N LEU A 65 -0.98 7.73 0.62
CA LEU A 65 -1.91 8.55 -0.15
C LEU A 65 -3.30 8.42 0.46
N GLU A 66 -3.92 9.56 0.79
CA GLU A 66 -5.34 9.59 1.12
C GLU A 66 -6.17 9.33 -0.14
N VAL A 67 -7.13 8.42 -0.01
CA VAL A 67 -8.05 8.11 -1.09
C VAL A 67 -9.25 9.05 -1.00
N HIS A 68 -9.15 10.18 -1.70
CA HIS A 68 -10.32 11.01 -1.96
C HIS A 68 -11.02 10.50 -3.23
N PRO A 69 -12.31 10.11 -3.18
CA PRO A 69 -13.05 9.55 -4.33
C PRO A 69 -13.01 10.44 -5.58
N GLU A 70 -12.82 11.75 -5.39
CA GLU A 70 -12.78 12.78 -6.42
C GLU A 70 -11.39 12.94 -7.05
N HIS A 71 -10.33 12.65 -6.29
CA HIS A 71 -8.93 12.84 -6.71
C HIS A 71 -8.29 11.55 -7.21
N LEU A 72 -8.96 10.40 -7.03
CA LEU A 72 -8.55 9.18 -7.69
C LEU A 72 -8.65 9.40 -9.20
N PRO A 73 -7.56 9.18 -9.97
CA PRO A 73 -7.65 9.22 -11.42
C PRO A 73 -8.76 8.26 -11.83
N ASN A 74 -9.78 8.77 -12.54
CA ASN A 74 -11.01 8.09 -12.96
C ASN A 74 -10.81 6.83 -13.83
N LYS A 75 -9.60 6.24 -13.84
CA LYS A 75 -9.21 5.08 -14.63
C LYS A 75 -8.42 4.08 -13.76
N LYS A 76 -9.12 3.03 -13.33
CA LYS A 76 -8.59 1.65 -13.18
C LYS A 76 -7.25 1.54 -12.43
N LEU A 77 -7.12 2.16 -11.26
CA LEU A 77 -5.93 1.97 -10.42
C LEU A 77 -5.79 0.47 -10.10
N MET A 78 -4.62 -0.12 -10.41
CA MET A 78 -4.33 -1.51 -10.07
C MET A 78 -3.80 -1.58 -8.63
N ILE A 79 -4.52 -2.32 -7.79
CA ILE A 79 -4.17 -2.60 -6.40
C ILE A 79 -3.48 -3.96 -6.34
N HIS A 80 -2.30 -3.96 -5.74
CA HIS A 80 -1.57 -5.15 -5.34
C HIS A 80 -2.04 -5.53 -3.94
N LYS A 81 -2.78 -6.63 -3.86
CA LYS A 81 -3.35 -7.18 -2.63
C LYS A 81 -2.48 -8.34 -2.14
N PRO A 82 -1.72 -8.16 -1.05
CA PRO A 82 -1.10 -9.28 -0.36
C PRO A 82 -2.17 -10.06 0.40
N MET A 83 -2.18 -11.37 0.26
CA MET A 83 -3.04 -12.28 1.01
C MET A 83 -2.18 -13.30 1.73
N LYS A 84 -2.45 -13.52 3.02
CA LYS A 84 -1.77 -14.55 3.80
C LYS A 84 -2.53 -15.86 3.64
N ILE A 85 -1.95 -16.80 2.90
CA ILE A 85 -2.50 -18.13 2.61
C ILE A 85 -1.48 -19.15 3.11
N ASP A 86 -1.89 -20.04 4.02
CA ASP A 86 -1.04 -21.08 4.61
C ASP A 86 0.29 -20.55 5.17
N GLY A 87 0.23 -19.38 5.82
CA GLY A 87 1.41 -18.72 6.40
C GLY A 87 2.32 -17.99 5.40
N LYS A 88 2.06 -18.09 4.09
CA LYS A 88 2.82 -17.40 3.04
C LYS A 88 2.07 -16.20 2.50
N ILE A 89 2.79 -15.16 2.10
CA ILE A 89 2.21 -13.97 1.46
C ILE A 89 2.14 -14.23 -0.05
N VAL A 90 0.93 -14.30 -0.58
CA VAL A 90 0.64 -14.42 -2.00
C VAL A 90 0.10 -13.08 -2.50
N TRP A 91 0.66 -12.57 -3.59
CA TRP A 91 0.27 -11.27 -4.15
C TRP A 91 -0.71 -11.45 -5.30
N HIS A 92 -1.84 -10.77 -5.20
CA HIS A 92 -2.85 -10.68 -6.25
C HIS A 92 -2.95 -9.25 -6.76
N THR A 93 -3.44 -9.09 -7.99
CA THR A 93 -3.74 -7.78 -8.56
C THR A 93 -5.22 -7.66 -8.81
N GLU A 94 -5.83 -6.60 -8.31
CA GLU A 94 -7.22 -6.26 -8.60
C GLU A 94 -7.35 -4.79 -9.00
N ARG A 95 -8.49 -4.43 -9.59
CA ARG A 95 -8.78 -3.02 -9.88
C ARG A 95 -9.43 -2.40 -8.65
N LEU A 96 -9.01 -1.20 -8.28
CA LEU A 96 -9.70 -0.40 -7.28
C LEU A 96 -11.13 -0.16 -7.78
N ARG A 97 -12.11 -0.73 -7.08
CA ARG A 97 -13.53 -0.48 -7.31
C ARG A 97 -13.92 0.74 -6.46
N LYS A 98 -14.72 1.63 -7.05
CA LYS A 98 -15.34 2.76 -6.32
C LYS A 98 -16.34 2.23 -5.31
#